data_AF-A0A937X5K3-F1
#
_entry.id   AF-A0A937X5K3-F1
#
_cell.length_a   1.000
_cell.length_b   1.000
_cell.length_c   1.000
_cell.angle_alpha   90.00
_cell.angle_beta   90.00
_cell.angle_gamma   90.00
#
_symmetry.space_group_name_H-M   'P 1'
#
loop_
_entity.id
_entity.type
_entity.pdbx_description
1 polymer ?
#
loop_
_entity_poly.entity_id
_entity_poly.type
_entity_poly.pdbx_seq_one_letter_code
_entity_poly.pdbx_strand_id
1 'polypeptide(L)'
;GSHERIGIFRIFGRDAGYTALYSAYVTSIRCCIPEYRFDLNHLIDLVMTDKRNNPSNYALVVLSEGAGWEGYRVQYHGEADAFGHRKKLNVGEDLSEEIQRATKEETIVSDLTYDLRSGTADFVDKMVANTFAAMAMDCIQAGKHGRMMAIHGGCYACVPIPDPKLGPRKVDVATMYNTERYRPIYAAKVGLPIFLTRA
;
A
#
# COMPACT_ATOMS: atom_id res chain seq x y z
N GLY A 1 11.69 -17.90 20.55
CA GLY A 1 10.49 -17.16 20.14
C GLY A 1 9.89 -17.84 18.92
N SER A 2 8.58 -17.73 18.72
CA SER A 2 7.83 -18.30 17.58
C SER A 2 8.50 -17.95 16.23
N HIS A 3 9.05 -18.98 15.57
CA HIS A 3 9.69 -19.03 14.23
C HIS A 3 10.40 -17.75 13.73
N GLU A 4 11.74 -17.83 13.69
CA GLU A 4 12.66 -16.82 13.16
C GLU A 4 12.51 -16.64 11.63
N ARG A 5 11.42 -16.02 11.17
CA ARG A 5 11.05 -15.97 9.74
C ARG A 5 10.89 -14.54 9.21
N ILE A 6 10.84 -14.42 7.89
CA ILE A 6 10.48 -13.17 7.21
C ILE A 6 8.98 -13.19 6.90
N GLY A 7 8.23 -12.19 7.38
CA GLY A 7 6.81 -12.03 7.08
C GLY A 7 6.57 -11.04 5.93
N ILE A 8 5.87 -11.48 4.89
CA ILE A 8 5.48 -10.64 3.75
C ILE A 8 3.98 -10.43 3.80
N PHE A 9 3.55 -9.21 4.11
CA PHE A 9 2.14 -8.85 4.15
C PHE A 9 1.73 -8.19 2.84
N ARG A 10 1.02 -8.92 1.98
CA ARG A 10 0.46 -8.35 0.75
C ARG A 10 -0.86 -7.66 1.06
N ILE A 11 -0.98 -6.39 0.67
CA ILE A 11 -2.18 -5.60 0.89
C ILE A 11 -2.64 -4.90 -0.39
N PHE A 12 -3.86 -4.36 -0.40
CA PHE A 12 -4.41 -3.71 -1.58
C PHE A 12 -3.68 -2.40 -1.93
N GLY A 13 -3.82 -1.98 -3.20
CA GLY A 13 -3.17 -0.78 -3.72
C GLY A 13 -2.60 -1.01 -5.12
N ARG A 14 -3.45 -1.29 -6.11
CA ARG A 14 -3.00 -1.60 -7.46
C ARG A 14 -2.21 -0.47 -8.12
N ASP A 15 -2.78 0.74 -8.10
CA ASP A 15 -2.24 1.88 -8.85
C ASP A 15 -1.65 2.98 -7.95
N ALA A 16 -1.88 2.87 -6.63
CA ALA A 16 -1.41 3.80 -5.63
C ALA A 16 -1.08 3.10 -4.31
N GLY A 17 0.07 3.46 -3.71
CA GLY A 17 0.66 2.77 -2.57
C GLY A 17 0.31 3.32 -1.19
N TYR A 18 -0.67 4.22 -1.06
CA TYR A 18 -0.97 4.91 0.21
C TYR A 18 -1.24 3.96 1.38
N THR A 19 -1.99 2.88 1.16
CA THR A 19 -2.25 1.89 2.22
C THR A 19 -0.95 1.29 2.72
N ALA A 20 -0.06 0.86 1.83
CA ALA A 20 1.21 0.25 2.19
C ALA A 20 2.14 1.26 2.88
N LEU A 21 2.15 2.49 2.37
CA LEU A 21 2.92 3.59 2.95
C LEU A 21 2.47 3.92 4.38
N TYR A 22 1.17 4.09 4.62
CA TYR A 22 0.66 4.42 5.95
C TYR A 22 0.77 3.25 6.93
N SER A 23 0.53 2.01 6.48
CA SER A 23 0.79 0.82 7.30
C SER A 23 2.25 0.78 7.73
N ALA A 24 3.20 0.98 6.82
CA ALA A 24 4.61 1.08 7.16
C ALA A 24 4.95 2.28 8.05
N TYR A 25 4.26 3.41 7.88
CA TYR A 25 4.47 4.61 8.69
C TYR A 25 4.19 4.34 10.17
N VAL A 26 3.06 3.70 10.48
CA VAL A 26 2.65 3.44 11.86
C VAL A 26 3.34 2.23 12.48
N THR A 27 3.79 1.27 11.67
CA THR A 27 4.50 0.06 12.14
C THR A 27 6.02 0.20 12.10
N SER A 28 6.54 1.26 11.48
CA SER A 28 7.97 1.49 11.24
C SER A 28 8.70 0.38 10.45
N ILE A 29 7.96 -0.44 9.70
CA ILE A 29 8.53 -1.51 8.85
C ILE A 29 8.74 -1.03 7.41
N ARG A 30 9.37 -1.88 6.60
CA ARG A 30 9.60 -1.57 5.17
C ARG A 30 8.33 -1.78 4.37
N CYS A 31 8.13 -0.97 3.33
CA CYS A 31 7.07 -1.16 2.35
C CYS A 31 7.56 -1.02 0.93
N CYS A 32 6.90 -1.75 0.03
CA CYS A 32 7.06 -1.63 -1.40
C CYS A 32 5.74 -1.13 -2.01
N ILE A 33 5.81 -0.11 -2.86
CA ILE A 33 4.67 0.61 -3.41
C ILE A 33 4.64 0.52 -4.96
N PRO A 34 3.48 0.67 -5.61
CA PRO A 34 3.38 0.63 -7.08
C PRO A 34 4.13 1.76 -7.79
N GLU A 35 4.29 2.91 -7.13
CA GLU A 35 4.91 4.12 -7.70
C GLU A 35 6.42 4.01 -7.91
N TYR A 36 7.08 3.05 -7.24
CA TYR A 36 8.52 2.87 -7.31
C TYR A 36 8.88 1.40 -7.52
N ARG A 37 9.55 1.09 -8.64
CA ARG A 37 10.14 -0.23 -8.86
C ARG A 37 11.43 -0.33 -8.05
N PHE A 38 11.43 -1.20 -7.06
CA PHE A 38 12.56 -1.36 -6.14
C PHE A 38 13.63 -2.28 -6.71
N ASP A 39 14.88 -2.11 -6.24
CA ASP A 39 15.93 -3.11 -6.44
C ASP A 39 15.69 -4.28 -5.49
N LEU A 40 15.54 -5.48 -6.07
CA LEU A 40 15.24 -6.71 -5.35
C LEU A 40 16.36 -7.11 -4.39
N ASN A 41 17.62 -7.08 -4.83
CA ASN A 41 18.76 -7.50 -4.02
C ASN A 41 18.93 -6.55 -2.83
N HIS A 42 18.79 -5.25 -3.07
CA HIS A 42 18.83 -4.23 -2.02
C HIS A 42 17.72 -4.44 -1.00
N LEU A 43 16.49 -4.76 -1.44
CA LEU A 43 15.39 -5.07 -0.51
C LEU A 43 15.74 -6.29 0.36
N ILE A 44 16.25 -7.35 -0.26
CA ILE A 44 16.66 -8.57 0.45
C ILE A 44 17.72 -8.25 1.51
N ASP A 45 18.78 -7.51 1.16
CA ASP A 45 19.84 -7.12 2.09
C ASP A 45 19.31 -6.31 3.28
N LEU A 46 18.40 -5.38 3.00
CA LEU A 46 17.74 -4.55 4.00
C LEU A 46 16.85 -5.38 4.95
N VAL A 47 16.07 -6.33 4.42
CA VAL A 47 15.21 -7.23 5.21
C VAL A 47 16.05 -8.18 6.07
N MET A 48 17.13 -8.74 5.51
CA MET A 48 18.07 -9.58 6.25
C MET A 48 18.77 -8.81 7.37
N THR A 49 19.09 -7.54 7.13
CA THR A 49 19.66 -6.67 8.15
C THR A 49 18.66 -6.37 9.27
N ASP A 50 17.41 -6.07 8.94
CA ASP A 50 16.35 -5.88 9.93
C ASP A 50 16.12 -7.13 10.78
N LYS A 51 16.13 -8.31 10.14
CA LYS A 51 16.00 -9.61 10.80
C LYS A 51 17.12 -9.84 11.81
N ARG A 52 18.38 -9.68 11.40
CA ARG A 52 19.56 -9.86 12.28
C ARG A 52 19.58 -8.87 13.45
N ASN A 53 19.10 -7.66 13.24
CA ASN A 53 19.06 -6.62 14.28
C ASN A 53 17.86 -6.74 15.22
N ASN A 54 16.92 -7.65 14.93
CA ASN A 54 15.79 -7.94 15.81
C ASN A 54 16.19 -9.05 16.80
N PRO A 55 16.10 -8.83 18.13
CA PRO A 55 16.42 -9.87 19.12
C PRO A 55 15.58 -11.15 18.99
N SER A 56 14.42 -11.08 18.35
CA SER A 56 13.57 -12.23 18.04
C SER A 56 13.83 -12.84 16.66
N ASN A 57 14.86 -12.37 15.95
CA ASN A 57 15.33 -12.85 14.64
C ASN A 57 14.23 -12.97 13.56
N TYR A 58 13.37 -11.95 13.45
CA TYR A 58 12.37 -11.86 12.38
C TYR A 58 12.37 -10.48 11.72
N ALA A 59 11.88 -10.39 10.49
CA ALA A 59 11.62 -9.12 9.81
C ALA A 59 10.26 -9.17 9.10
N LEU A 60 9.62 -8.01 8.99
CA LEU A 60 8.34 -7.86 8.32
C LEU A 60 8.46 -6.85 7.19
N VAL A 61 7.75 -7.11 6.08
CA VAL A 61 7.64 -6.19 4.95
C VAL A 61 6.18 -6.10 4.50
N VAL A 62 5.72 -4.89 4.21
CA VAL A 62 4.43 -4.65 3.57
C VAL A 62 4.64 -4.53 2.06
N LEU A 63 3.83 -5.25 1.30
CA LEU A 63 3.90 -5.23 -0.15
C LEU A 63 2.53 -4.85 -0.71
N SER A 64 2.47 -3.73 -1.41
CA SER A 64 1.26 -3.40 -2.14
C SER A 64 1.07 -4.37 -3.31
N GLU A 65 -0.17 -4.77 -3.61
CA GLU A 65 -0.47 -5.72 -4.70
C GLU A 65 0.00 -5.25 -6.09
N GLY A 66 0.16 -3.93 -6.29
CA GLY A 66 0.68 -3.33 -7.52
C GLY A 66 2.18 -3.05 -7.53
N ALA A 67 2.85 -3.30 -6.40
CA ALA A 67 4.30 -3.15 -6.31
C ALA A 67 5.02 -4.22 -7.15
N GLY A 68 6.31 -4.00 -7.36
CA GLY A 68 7.18 -4.92 -8.10
C GLY A 68 8.59 -4.36 -8.16
N TRP A 69 9.57 -5.20 -8.45
CA TRP A 69 10.97 -4.79 -8.59
C TRP A 69 11.34 -4.51 -10.04
N GLU A 70 12.54 -3.98 -10.24
CA GLU A 70 13.11 -3.79 -11.57
C GLU A 70 13.19 -5.11 -12.35
N GLY A 71 12.69 -5.10 -13.59
CA GLY A 71 12.63 -6.31 -14.42
C GLY A 71 11.53 -7.31 -14.03
N TYR A 72 10.78 -7.06 -12.95
CA TYR A 72 9.67 -7.93 -12.55
C TYR A 72 8.61 -8.04 -13.65
N ARG A 73 8.27 -9.28 -13.98
CA ARG A 73 7.13 -9.64 -14.81
C ARG A 73 6.31 -10.61 -14.00
N VAL A 74 4.98 -10.42 -14.04
CA VAL A 74 4.05 -11.35 -13.42
C VAL A 74 4.37 -12.77 -13.88
N GLN A 75 4.64 -13.65 -12.92
CA GLN A 75 4.90 -15.04 -13.20
C GLN A 75 3.58 -15.83 -13.26
N TYR A 76 3.52 -16.78 -14.20
CA TYR A 76 2.39 -17.68 -14.38
C TYR A 76 2.87 -19.10 -14.12
N HIS A 77 2.34 -19.75 -13.09
CA HIS A 77 2.70 -21.12 -12.74
C HIS A 77 1.49 -22.07 -12.83
N GLY A 78 1.80 -23.35 -13.08
CA GLY A 78 0.83 -24.44 -13.19
C GLY A 78 0.31 -24.67 -14.61
N GLU A 79 -0.40 -25.79 -14.77
CA GLU A 79 -1.15 -26.08 -15.98
C GLU A 79 -2.29 -25.06 -16.14
N ALA A 80 -2.62 -24.75 -17.40
CA ALA A 80 -3.80 -23.95 -17.68
C ALA A 80 -5.03 -24.70 -17.17
N ASP A 81 -5.95 -23.99 -16.50
CA ASP A 81 -7.26 -24.55 -16.22
C ASP A 81 -8.01 -24.91 -17.52
N ALA A 82 -9.18 -25.53 -17.38
CA ALA A 82 -10.01 -25.92 -18.53
C ALA A 82 -10.41 -24.76 -19.47
N PHE A 83 -10.16 -23.50 -19.07
CA PHE A 83 -10.44 -22.28 -19.84
C PHE A 83 -9.17 -21.57 -20.34
N GLY A 84 -7.99 -22.16 -20.15
CA GLY A 84 -6.72 -21.60 -20.62
C GLY A 84 -6.03 -20.67 -19.61
N HIS A 85 -6.57 -20.46 -18.41
CA HIS A 85 -5.98 -19.57 -17.41
C HIS A 85 -4.97 -20.33 -16.54
N ARG A 86 -3.72 -19.85 -16.51
CA ARG A 86 -2.70 -20.33 -15.56
C ARG A 86 -2.88 -19.66 -14.20
N LYS A 87 -2.55 -20.37 -13.12
CA LYS A 87 -2.62 -19.81 -11.77
C LYS A 87 -1.56 -18.69 -11.65
N LYS A 88 -2.04 -17.45 -11.55
CA LYS A 88 -1.20 -16.27 -11.41
C LYS A 88 -0.62 -16.29 -10.00
N LEU A 89 0.71 -16.42 -9.85
CA LEU A 89 1.34 -16.08 -8.58
C LEU A 89 1.18 -14.58 -8.37
N ASN A 90 0.98 -14.23 -7.11
CA ASN A 90 0.91 -12.82 -6.73
C ASN A 90 2.30 -12.36 -6.34
N VAL A 91 2.53 -11.05 -6.40
CA VAL A 91 3.86 -10.47 -6.16
C VAL A 91 4.44 -10.77 -4.76
N GLY A 92 3.60 -11.12 -3.77
CA GLY A 92 4.06 -11.55 -2.45
C GLY A 92 4.68 -12.94 -2.45
N GLU A 93 4.08 -13.89 -3.17
CA GLU A 93 4.63 -15.24 -3.35
C GLU A 93 5.90 -15.18 -4.21
N ASP A 94 5.89 -14.39 -5.29
CA ASP A 94 7.09 -14.22 -6.12
C ASP A 94 8.26 -13.63 -5.31
N LEU A 95 7.99 -12.63 -4.44
CA LEU A 95 9.02 -12.08 -3.55
C LEU A 95 9.52 -13.11 -2.52
N SER A 96 8.63 -13.93 -1.98
CA SER A 96 8.98 -15.05 -1.08
C SER A 96 9.98 -16.00 -1.73
N GLU A 97 9.70 -16.42 -2.98
CA GLU A 97 10.57 -17.32 -3.73
C GLU A 97 11.95 -16.70 -3.99
N GLU A 98 12.01 -15.42 -4.34
CA GLU A 98 13.28 -14.72 -4.57
C GLU A 98 14.10 -14.60 -3.29
N ILE A 99 13.49 -14.26 -2.15
CA ILE A 99 14.16 -14.24 -0.84
C ILE A 99 14.71 -15.64 -0.51
N GLN A 100 13.87 -16.67 -0.57
CA GLN A 100 14.26 -18.05 -0.28
C GLN A 100 15.39 -18.53 -1.19
N ARG A 101 15.36 -18.15 -2.47
CA ARG A 101 16.40 -18.50 -3.46
C ARG A 101 17.73 -17.87 -3.09
N ALA A 102 17.74 -16.58 -2.76
CA ALA A 102 18.93 -15.78 -2.48
C ALA A 102 19.55 -16.07 -1.11
N THR A 103 18.74 -16.27 -0.06
CA THR A 103 19.23 -16.30 1.33
C THR A 103 19.03 -17.64 2.04
N LYS A 104 18.19 -18.52 1.50
CA LYS A 104 17.72 -19.76 2.14
C LYS A 104 16.83 -19.55 3.37
N GLU A 105 16.44 -18.32 3.68
CA GLU A 105 15.52 -18.01 4.77
C GLU A 105 14.07 -18.33 4.39
N GLU A 106 13.37 -18.98 5.33
CA GLU A 106 11.93 -19.22 5.20
C GLU A 106 11.14 -17.91 5.32
N THR A 107 10.15 -17.75 4.45
CA THR A 107 9.19 -16.64 4.54
C THR A 107 7.76 -17.14 4.75
N ILE A 108 6.91 -16.27 5.27
CA ILE A 108 5.47 -16.47 5.35
C ILE A 108 4.80 -15.32 4.61
N VAL A 109 4.03 -15.65 3.59
CA VAL A 109 3.20 -14.69 2.86
C VAL A 109 1.80 -14.67 3.48
N SER A 110 1.32 -13.48 3.82
CA SER A 110 -0.06 -13.25 4.27
C SER A 110 -0.72 -12.24 3.34
N ASP A 111 -1.73 -12.70 2.59
CA ASP A 111 -2.51 -11.88 1.68
C ASP A 111 -3.74 -11.33 2.40
N LEU A 112 -3.71 -10.05 2.74
CA LEU A 112 -4.77 -9.36 3.48
C LEU A 112 -5.65 -8.49 2.57
N THR A 113 -5.57 -8.66 1.24
CA THR A 113 -6.27 -7.79 0.27
C THR A 113 -7.80 -7.78 0.43
N TYR A 114 -8.40 -8.86 0.91
CA TYR A 114 -9.83 -8.94 1.21
C TYR A 114 -10.15 -8.58 2.66
N ASP A 115 -9.34 -9.02 3.63
CA ASP A 115 -9.58 -8.80 5.05
C ASP A 115 -9.60 -7.31 5.41
N LEU A 116 -8.71 -6.53 4.79
CA LEU A 116 -8.65 -5.08 5.04
C LEU A 116 -9.84 -4.29 4.45
N ARG A 117 -10.78 -4.97 3.76
CA ARG A 117 -11.99 -4.37 3.17
C ARG A 117 -13.28 -4.87 3.81
N SER A 118 -13.22 -5.87 4.70
CA SER A 118 -14.39 -6.52 5.30
C SER A 118 -14.66 -6.09 6.76
N GLY A 119 -13.70 -5.41 7.40
CA GLY A 119 -13.84 -4.90 8.76
C GLY A 119 -14.83 -3.74 8.89
N THR A 120 -15.36 -3.52 10.10
CA THR A 120 -16.16 -2.33 10.40
C THR A 120 -15.32 -1.06 10.33
N ALA A 121 -15.86 -0.02 9.70
CA ALA A 121 -15.21 1.29 9.63
C ALA A 121 -14.90 1.85 11.03
N ASP A 122 -13.74 2.51 11.14
CA ASP A 122 -13.30 3.16 12.37
C ASP A 122 -14.04 4.49 12.62
N PHE A 123 -13.62 5.21 13.65
CA PHE A 123 -14.21 6.51 14.02
C PHE A 123 -14.05 7.57 12.91
N VAL A 124 -12.88 7.68 12.30
CA VAL A 124 -12.57 8.72 11.31
C VAL A 124 -13.32 8.43 10.02
N ASP A 125 -13.32 7.18 9.57
CA ASP A 125 -14.06 6.74 8.39
C ASP A 125 -15.57 7.02 8.54
N LYS A 126 -16.14 6.69 9.71
CA LYS A 126 -17.56 6.96 9.99
C LYS A 126 -17.88 8.46 10.02
N MET A 127 -17.02 9.26 10.65
CA MET A 127 -17.21 10.71 10.72
C MET A 127 -17.17 11.34 9.32
N VAL A 128 -16.17 11.00 8.52
CA VAL A 128 -16.02 11.53 7.16
C VAL A 128 -17.19 11.08 6.28
N ALA A 129 -17.57 9.80 6.33
CA ALA A 129 -18.68 9.27 5.53
C ALA A 129 -20.02 9.94 5.87
N ASN A 130 -20.34 10.09 7.16
CA ASN A 130 -21.57 10.76 7.59
C ASN A 130 -21.58 12.25 7.21
N THR A 131 -20.44 12.93 7.35
CA THR A 131 -20.31 14.34 6.98
C THR A 131 -20.48 14.52 5.47
N PHE A 132 -19.85 13.67 4.65
CA PHE A 132 -20.04 13.66 3.20
C PHE A 132 -21.51 13.40 2.81
N ALA A 133 -22.18 12.45 3.47
CA ALA A 133 -23.60 12.18 3.20
C ALA A 133 -24.47 13.41 3.47
N ALA A 134 -24.29 14.09 4.61
CA ALA A 134 -25.02 15.31 4.93
C ALA A 134 -24.75 16.43 3.92
N MET A 135 -23.48 16.69 3.59
CA MET A 135 -23.10 17.71 2.60
C MET A 135 -23.66 17.41 1.19
N ALA A 136 -23.75 16.14 0.82
CA ALA A 136 -24.36 15.74 -0.43
C ALA A 136 -25.87 16.04 -0.43
N MET A 137 -26.57 15.81 0.68
CA MET A 137 -27.98 16.19 0.84
C MET A 137 -28.19 17.70 0.73
N ASP A 138 -27.32 18.50 1.34
CA ASP A 138 -27.36 19.97 1.20
C ASP A 138 -27.23 20.40 -0.28
N CYS A 139 -26.35 19.73 -1.04
CA CYS A 139 -26.20 19.99 -2.47
C CYS A 139 -27.45 19.65 -3.27
N ILE A 140 -28.08 18.50 -2.98
CA ILE A 140 -29.33 18.07 -3.61
C ILE A 140 -30.45 19.08 -3.32
N GLN A 141 -30.61 19.49 -2.06
CA GLN A 141 -31.62 20.48 -1.67
C GLN A 141 -31.41 21.83 -2.34
N ALA A 142 -30.14 22.22 -2.58
CA ALA A 142 -29.79 23.43 -3.31
C ALA A 142 -29.84 23.29 -4.85
N GLY A 143 -30.30 22.16 -5.38
CA GLY A 143 -30.36 21.90 -6.83
C GLY A 143 -28.99 21.82 -7.53
N LYS A 144 -27.92 21.53 -6.77
CA LYS A 144 -26.55 21.43 -7.30
C LYS A 144 -26.27 20.00 -7.74
N HIS A 145 -25.89 19.83 -9.01
CA HIS A 145 -25.55 18.54 -9.61
C HIS A 145 -24.08 18.48 -10.07
N GLY A 146 -23.59 17.28 -10.39
CA GLY A 146 -22.23 17.07 -10.90
C GLY A 146 -21.14 17.39 -9.87
N ARG A 147 -21.43 17.19 -8.58
CA ARG A 147 -20.54 17.49 -7.46
C ARG A 147 -20.09 16.23 -6.74
N MET A 148 -18.91 16.28 -6.13
CA MET A 148 -18.30 15.25 -5.30
C MET A 148 -17.89 15.87 -3.97
N MET A 149 -18.17 15.18 -2.86
CA MET A 149 -17.66 15.57 -1.55
C MET A 149 -16.23 15.05 -1.41
N ALA A 150 -15.34 15.89 -0.89
CA ALA A 150 -13.92 15.60 -0.81
C ALA A 150 -13.30 16.19 0.45
N ILE A 151 -12.08 15.75 0.77
CA ILE A 151 -11.19 16.45 1.69
C ILE A 151 -10.09 17.11 0.86
N HIS A 152 -9.93 18.41 1.00
CA HIS A 152 -8.93 19.22 0.31
C HIS A 152 -8.27 20.17 1.32
N GLY A 153 -6.94 20.14 1.41
CA GLY A 153 -6.19 20.92 2.40
C GLY A 153 -6.55 20.61 3.86
N GLY A 154 -7.04 19.40 4.14
CA GLY A 154 -7.51 19.02 5.48
C GLY A 154 -8.92 19.52 5.83
N CYS A 155 -9.63 20.15 4.89
CA CYS A 155 -11.00 20.63 5.07
C CYS A 155 -11.98 19.86 4.19
N TYR A 156 -13.23 19.74 4.64
CA TYR A 156 -14.33 19.26 3.81
C TYR A 156 -14.58 20.22 2.63
N ALA A 157 -14.80 19.67 1.45
CA ALA A 157 -14.99 20.41 0.22
C ALA A 157 -16.09 19.79 -0.66
N CYS A 158 -16.80 20.64 -1.39
CA CYS A 158 -17.73 20.25 -2.45
C CYS A 158 -17.14 20.73 -3.79
N VAL A 159 -16.67 19.78 -4.59
CA VAL A 159 -15.93 20.05 -5.84
C VAL A 159 -16.69 19.50 -7.05
N PRO A 160 -16.46 19.99 -8.27
CA PRO A 160 -16.91 19.30 -9.47
C PRO A 160 -16.36 17.87 -9.53
N ILE A 161 -17.12 16.93 -10.10
CA ILE A 161 -16.61 15.58 -10.36
C ILE A 161 -15.43 15.69 -11.34
N PRO A 162 -14.23 15.17 -11.00
CA PRO A 162 -13.07 15.24 -11.87
C PRO A 162 -13.22 14.37 -13.13
N ASP A 163 -12.54 14.73 -14.22
CA ASP A 163 -12.46 13.89 -15.42
C ASP A 163 -11.74 12.57 -15.07
N PRO A 164 -12.35 11.39 -15.36
CA PRO A 164 -11.72 10.09 -15.14
C PRO A 164 -10.32 9.94 -15.74
N LYS A 165 -10.00 10.68 -16.82
CA LYS A 165 -8.69 10.68 -17.48
C LYS A 165 -7.54 11.17 -16.60
N LEU A 166 -7.83 11.89 -15.51
CA LEU A 166 -6.81 12.33 -14.55
C LEU A 166 -6.15 11.14 -13.84
N GLY A 167 -6.82 9.99 -13.78
CA GLY A 167 -6.32 8.81 -13.12
C GLY A 167 -6.28 8.95 -11.59
N PRO A 168 -5.71 7.95 -10.90
CA PRO A 168 -5.64 7.93 -9.45
C PRO A 168 -4.59 8.92 -8.93
N ARG A 169 -4.85 9.49 -7.74
CA ARG A 169 -3.79 10.14 -6.96
C ARG A 169 -2.74 9.12 -6.56
N LYS A 170 -1.47 9.50 -6.65
CA LYS A 170 -0.31 8.64 -6.39
C LYS A 170 0.51 9.19 -5.24
N VAL A 171 1.19 8.31 -4.52
CA VAL A 171 2.22 8.68 -3.54
C VAL A 171 3.27 9.55 -4.22
N ASP A 172 3.54 10.72 -3.64
CA ASP A 172 4.67 11.53 -4.07
C ASP A 172 5.96 10.92 -3.53
N VAL A 173 6.64 10.15 -4.38
CA VAL A 173 7.86 9.43 -4.02
C VAL A 173 8.91 10.39 -3.45
N ALA A 174 9.06 11.58 -4.03
CA ALA A 174 10.11 12.52 -3.65
C ALA A 174 9.96 13.05 -2.22
N THR A 175 8.72 13.20 -1.73
CA THR A 175 8.45 13.80 -0.42
C THR A 175 7.92 12.82 0.62
N MET A 176 7.41 11.67 0.19
CA MET A 176 6.74 10.71 1.07
C MET A 176 7.48 9.38 1.23
N TYR A 177 8.35 8.99 0.29
CA TYR A 177 8.95 7.65 0.28
C TYR A 177 10.48 7.70 0.13
N ASN A 178 11.19 7.05 1.06
CA ASN A 178 12.63 6.91 0.99
C ASN A 178 12.98 5.69 0.13
N THR A 179 13.52 5.95 -1.06
CA THR A 179 13.88 4.92 -2.06
C THR A 179 15.12 4.10 -1.68
N GLU A 180 15.94 4.57 -0.73
CA GLU A 180 17.11 3.82 -0.25
C GLU A 180 16.75 2.87 0.89
N ARG A 181 15.72 3.20 1.69
CA ARG A 181 15.30 2.43 2.86
C ARG A 181 14.01 1.64 2.62
N TYR A 182 13.29 1.93 1.55
CA TYR A 182 11.95 1.40 1.29
C TYR A 182 11.01 1.62 2.47
N ARG A 183 10.99 2.86 2.97
CA ARG A 183 10.18 3.28 4.12
C ARG A 183 9.59 4.67 3.88
N PRO A 184 8.52 5.05 4.56
CA PRO A 184 8.04 6.42 4.52
C PRO A 184 9.10 7.42 5.00
N ILE A 185 9.07 8.63 4.45
CA ILE A 185 9.84 9.75 4.98
C ILE A 185 9.09 10.30 6.19
N TYR A 186 9.75 10.36 7.35
CA TYR A 186 9.16 10.84 8.61
C TYR A 186 9.41 12.34 8.86
N ALA A 187 10.37 12.96 8.16
CA ALA A 187 10.73 14.36 8.33
C ALA A 187 9.83 15.32 7.52
N ALA A 188 10.01 16.62 7.76
CA ALA A 188 9.41 17.73 7.01
C ALA A 188 7.86 17.72 6.96
N LYS A 189 7.22 17.50 8.11
CA LYS A 189 5.75 17.39 8.23
C LYS A 189 5.03 18.68 8.64
N VAL A 190 5.77 19.72 9.01
CA VAL A 190 5.19 21.02 9.38
C VAL A 190 4.32 21.54 8.23
N GLY A 191 3.07 21.87 8.53
CA GLY A 191 2.10 22.38 7.57
C GLY A 191 1.34 21.33 6.75
N LEU A 192 1.59 20.03 6.95
CA LEU A 192 0.79 18.98 6.33
C LEU A 192 -0.51 18.72 7.11
N PRO A 193 -1.59 18.29 6.44
CA PRO A 193 -2.77 17.79 7.12
C PRO A 193 -2.45 16.47 7.83
N ILE A 194 -3.36 16.02 8.70
CA ILE A 194 -3.21 14.78 9.48
C ILE A 194 -2.95 13.54 8.61
N PHE A 195 -3.44 13.54 7.36
CA PHE A 195 -3.22 12.47 6.39
C PHE A 195 -1.96 12.64 5.54
N LEU A 196 -1.03 13.54 5.91
CA LEU A 196 0.31 13.65 5.35
C LEU A 196 0.39 13.90 3.82
N THR A 197 -0.69 14.35 3.18
CA THR A 197 -0.76 14.64 1.75
C THR A 197 -0.84 16.13 1.47
N ARG A 198 -0.17 16.58 0.41
CA ARG A 198 -0.42 17.91 -0.18
C ARG A 198 -1.49 17.68 -1.26
N ALA A 199 -2.62 18.37 -1.12
CA ALA A 199 -3.81 18.12 -1.94
C ALA A 199 -3.57 18.42 -3.42
#